data_AF-A0A2L2NAA3-F1
#
_entry.id   AF-A0A2L2NAA3-F1
#
_cell.length_a   1.000
_cell.length_b   1.000
_cell.length_c   1.000
_cell.angle_alpha   90.00
_cell.angle_beta   90.00
_cell.angle_gamma   90.00
#
_symmetry.space_group_name_H-M   'P 1'
#
loop_
_entity.id
_entity.type
_entity.pdbx_description
1 polymer ?
#
loop_
_entity_poly.entity_id
_entity_poly.type
_entity_poly.pdbx_seq_one_letter_code
_entity_poly.pdbx_strand_id
1 'polypeptide(L)'
;MSINSIKRLSVFSTIFAFATILHGVVLAAPVPTSPATQPALTTQNSPPAHQKINITKQQRLQIQLARQQRDKDIEALLNPSQDTKFKAALQSRQRIRIVLKSLDLNQAQQKQVQSILQTYNQQVKQILSSQASQPTSNSVGITPPSEPNKK
;
A
#
# COMPACT_ATOMS: atom_id res chain seq x y z
N MET A 1 -16.46 39.91 -8.74
CA MET A 1 -15.69 38.92 -9.52
C MET A 1 -14.25 39.41 -9.55
N SER A 2 -13.31 38.73 -8.88
CA SER A 2 -11.90 39.13 -8.85
C SER A 2 -11.04 37.89 -8.98
N ILE A 3 -10.29 37.82 -10.07
CA ILE A 3 -9.37 36.73 -10.39
C ILE A 3 -7.98 37.28 -10.13
N ASN A 4 -7.33 36.83 -9.06
CA ASN A 4 -5.94 37.21 -8.77
C ASN A 4 -4.99 36.23 -9.49
N SER A 5 -4.21 36.78 -10.40
CA SER A 5 -3.26 36.08 -11.27
C SER A 5 -2.04 35.57 -10.49
N ILE A 6 -1.86 34.26 -10.47
CA ILE A 6 -0.71 33.56 -9.88
C ILE A 6 0.50 33.74 -10.80
N LYS A 7 1.51 34.51 -10.37
CA LYS A 7 2.84 34.54 -11.01
C LYS A 7 3.66 33.37 -10.47
N ARG A 8 3.68 32.26 -11.22
CA ARG A 8 4.56 31.10 -10.93
C ARG A 8 5.96 31.41 -11.45
N LEU A 9 6.91 31.65 -10.56
CA LEU A 9 8.33 31.60 -10.89
C LEU A 9 8.79 30.15 -10.69
N SER A 10 8.84 29.40 -11.79
CA SER A 10 9.35 28.03 -11.85
C SER A 10 10.83 28.07 -12.14
N VAL A 11 11.65 27.51 -11.25
CA VAL A 11 13.06 27.25 -11.50
C VAL A 11 13.28 25.76 -11.27
N PHE A 12 13.24 24.99 -12.36
CA PHE A 12 13.75 23.61 -12.38
C PHE A 12 15.26 23.69 -12.60
N SER A 13 16.07 23.18 -11.66
CA SER A 13 17.49 22.96 -11.88
C SER A 13 17.97 21.77 -11.02
N THR A 14 18.11 20.57 -11.62
CA THR A 14 19.37 19.83 -11.97
C THR A 14 20.12 19.30 -10.71
N ILE A 15 20.55 18.04 -10.53
CA ILE A 15 21.31 17.09 -11.38
C ILE A 15 21.12 15.66 -10.81
N PHE A 16 20.97 14.64 -11.67
CA PHE A 16 21.04 13.22 -11.28
C PHE A 16 22.38 12.64 -11.76
N ALA A 17 23.31 12.36 -10.85
CA ALA A 17 24.57 11.70 -11.17
C ALA A 17 24.43 10.19 -10.89
N PHE A 18 24.29 9.38 -11.94
CA PHE A 18 24.45 7.94 -11.86
C PHE A 18 25.94 7.59 -11.96
N ALA A 19 26.57 7.26 -10.83
CA ALA A 19 27.87 6.62 -10.83
C ALA A 19 27.68 5.10 -10.91
N THR A 20 27.81 4.54 -12.12
CA THR A 20 27.98 3.09 -12.31
C THR A 20 29.42 2.72 -12.03
N ILE A 21 29.68 2.00 -10.93
CA ILE A 21 30.97 1.33 -10.74
C ILE A 21 30.79 -0.15 -11.05
N LEU A 22 31.25 -0.52 -12.24
CA LEU A 22 31.50 -1.88 -12.69
C LEU A 22 32.64 -2.45 -11.83
N HIS A 23 32.36 -3.43 -10.97
CA HIS A 23 33.42 -4.23 -10.34
C HIS A 23 33.49 -5.58 -11.06
N GLY A 24 34.67 -5.84 -11.64
CA GLY A 24 34.92 -6.93 -12.57
C GLY A 24 34.75 -8.33 -11.96
N VAL A 25 34.25 -9.24 -12.79
CA VAL A 25 34.34 -10.68 -12.55
C VAL A 25 35.78 -11.12 -12.78
N VAL A 26 36.45 -11.51 -11.71
CA VAL A 26 37.73 -12.24 -11.77
C VAL A 26 37.41 -13.70 -12.06
N LEU A 27 37.84 -14.18 -13.22
CA LEU A 27 37.82 -15.60 -13.60
C LEU A 27 39.06 -16.27 -13.00
N ALA A 28 38.90 -16.96 -11.87
CA ALA A 28 39.95 -17.79 -11.28
C ALA A 28 39.68 -19.28 -11.58
N ALA A 29 40.75 -19.96 -11.98
CA ALA A 29 40.81 -21.31 -12.57
C ALA A 29 40.14 -22.43 -11.76
N PRO A 30 39.72 -23.55 -12.41
CA PRO A 30 39.27 -24.76 -11.72
C PRO A 30 40.47 -25.57 -11.21
N VAL A 31 40.27 -26.43 -10.19
CA VAL A 31 41.00 -27.68 -9.80
C VAL A 31 41.04 -27.84 -8.26
N PRO A 32 40.94 -29.04 -7.63
CA PRO A 32 40.27 -30.30 -7.98
C PRO A 32 39.29 -30.79 -6.87
N THR A 33 38.61 -31.90 -7.18
CA THR A 33 37.71 -32.71 -6.37
C THR A 33 38.25 -33.20 -5.01
N SER A 34 37.43 -33.07 -3.96
CA SER A 34 37.40 -33.94 -2.77
C SER A 34 35.97 -33.98 -2.19
N PRO A 35 35.37 -35.15 -1.92
CA PRO A 35 34.05 -35.22 -1.30
C PRO A 35 34.21 -35.16 0.23
N ALA A 36 34.07 -33.97 0.80
CA ALA A 36 33.95 -33.82 2.25
C ALA A 36 32.48 -33.58 2.61
N THR A 37 31.91 -34.56 3.32
CA THR A 37 30.61 -34.56 3.99
C THR A 37 30.27 -33.19 4.57
N GLN A 38 29.28 -32.51 3.98
CA GLN A 38 28.73 -31.29 4.52
C GLN A 38 27.68 -31.63 5.59
N PRO A 39 27.79 -31.13 6.83
CA PRO A 39 26.69 -31.21 7.79
C PRO A 39 25.54 -30.35 7.27
N ALA A 40 24.36 -30.96 7.16
CA ALA A 40 23.14 -30.29 6.75
C ALA A 40 22.85 -29.11 7.69
N LEU A 41 22.98 -27.89 7.18
CA LEU A 41 22.45 -26.68 7.81
C LEU A 41 20.93 -26.77 7.79
N THR A 42 20.35 -27.26 8.88
CA THR A 42 18.93 -27.10 9.18
C THR A 42 18.64 -25.60 9.27
N THR A 43 18.10 -25.04 8.19
CA THR A 43 17.58 -23.67 8.16
C THR A 43 16.27 -23.66 8.94
N GLN A 44 16.37 -23.67 10.28
CA GLN A 44 15.28 -23.43 11.20
C GLN A 44 15.18 -21.92 11.46
N ASN A 45 14.29 -21.26 10.70
CA ASN A 45 13.40 -20.16 11.10
C ASN A 45 12.97 -19.41 9.84
N SER A 46 11.96 -19.95 9.15
CA SER A 46 11.15 -19.10 8.29
C SER A 46 10.33 -18.15 9.19
N PRO A 47 10.36 -16.83 8.96
CA PRO A 47 9.48 -15.90 9.69
C PRO A 47 8.03 -16.33 9.52
N PRO A 48 7.16 -16.10 10.53
CA PRO A 48 5.75 -16.51 10.45
C PRO A 48 5.17 -15.97 9.15
N ALA A 49 4.76 -16.88 8.28
CA ALA A 49 4.19 -16.55 6.98
C ALA A 49 3.07 -15.53 7.21
N HIS A 50 3.25 -14.31 6.68
CA HIS A 50 2.24 -13.27 6.76
C HIS A 50 0.93 -13.84 6.21
N GLN A 51 -0.02 -14.14 7.09
CA GLN A 51 -1.33 -14.63 6.69
C GLN A 51 -1.93 -13.56 5.77
N LYS A 52 -2.05 -13.92 4.49
CA LYS A 52 -2.56 -13.04 3.45
C LYS A 52 -4.04 -12.83 3.76
N ILE A 53 -4.36 -11.68 4.36
CA ILE A 53 -5.76 -11.32 4.64
C ILE A 53 -6.47 -11.24 3.29
N ASN A 54 -7.32 -12.23 3.01
CA ASN A 54 -8.09 -12.29 1.78
C ASN A 54 -9.26 -11.30 1.87
N ILE A 55 -8.99 -10.06 1.50
CA ILE A 55 -10.00 -9.01 1.38
C ILE A 55 -10.75 -9.14 0.04
N THR A 56 -12.07 -9.05 0.07
CA THR A 56 -12.91 -9.12 -1.15
C THR A 56 -12.69 -7.88 -2.02
N LYS A 57 -13.01 -7.99 -3.33
CA LYS A 57 -12.95 -6.83 -4.26
C LYS A 57 -13.82 -5.66 -3.78
N GLN A 58 -14.99 -5.96 -3.19
CA GLN A 58 -15.88 -4.96 -2.62
C GLN A 58 -15.27 -4.27 -1.39
N GLN A 59 -14.67 -5.02 -0.46
CA GLN A 59 -13.94 -4.44 0.67
C GLN A 59 -12.80 -3.52 0.22
N ARG A 60 -12.03 -3.94 -0.81
CA ARG A 60 -10.97 -3.10 -1.38
C ARG A 60 -11.51 -1.76 -1.88
N LEU A 61 -12.63 -1.79 -2.60
CA LEU A 61 -13.26 -0.58 -3.12
C LEU A 61 -13.74 0.35 -2.00
N GLN A 62 -14.42 -0.20 -0.99
CA GLN A 62 -14.89 0.58 0.17
C GLN A 62 -13.72 1.21 0.94
N ILE A 63 -12.63 0.46 1.14
CA ILE A 63 -11.41 0.97 1.76
C ILE A 63 -10.78 2.08 0.89
N GLN A 64 -10.79 1.94 -0.44
CA GLN A 64 -10.26 2.95 -1.34
C GLN A 64 -11.07 4.24 -1.32
N LEU A 65 -12.39 4.15 -1.24
CA LEU A 65 -13.27 5.31 -1.06
C LEU A 65 -13.03 5.99 0.30
N ALA A 66 -12.94 5.20 1.37
CA ALA A 66 -12.61 5.71 2.70
C ALA A 66 -11.24 6.41 2.74
N ARG A 67 -10.25 5.90 2.00
CA ARG A 67 -8.94 6.56 1.85
C ARG A 67 -9.05 7.90 1.14
N GLN A 68 -9.76 7.96 0.02
CA GLN A 68 -9.95 9.21 -0.72
C GLN A 68 -10.68 10.26 0.11
N GLN A 69 -11.69 9.85 0.89
CA GLN A 69 -12.40 10.76 1.77
C GLN A 69 -11.47 11.31 2.86
N ARG A 70 -10.74 10.43 3.54
CA ARG A 70 -9.73 10.83 4.54
C ARG A 70 -8.71 11.81 3.96
N ASP A 71 -8.24 11.57 2.75
CA ASP A 71 -7.24 12.43 2.12
C ASP A 71 -7.82 13.84 1.86
N LYS A 72 -9.07 13.94 1.39
CA LYS A 72 -9.77 15.23 1.26
C LYS A 72 -9.99 15.94 2.59
N ASP A 73 -10.36 15.20 3.64
CA ASP A 73 -10.59 15.77 4.97
C ASP A 73 -9.28 16.33 5.56
N ILE A 74 -8.15 15.68 5.29
CA ILE A 74 -6.83 16.17 5.65
C ILE A 74 -6.48 17.41 4.82
N GLU A 75 -6.63 17.37 3.50
CA GLU A 75 -6.36 18.51 2.60
C GLU A 75 -7.09 19.79 3.04
N ALA A 76 -8.35 19.66 3.47
CA ALA A 76 -9.16 20.79 3.95
C ALA A 76 -8.60 21.49 5.21
N LEU A 77 -7.74 20.81 5.98
CA LEU A 77 -7.10 21.35 7.19
C LEU A 77 -5.70 21.91 6.93
N LEU A 78 -5.13 21.66 5.75
CA LEU A 78 -3.75 22.02 5.41
C LEU A 78 -3.66 23.41 4.80
N ASN A 79 -2.56 24.08 5.08
CA ASN A 79 -2.20 25.31 4.37
C ASN A 79 -1.66 24.97 2.96
N PRO A 80 -1.67 25.91 1.99
CA PRO A 80 -1.30 25.63 0.60
C PRO A 80 0.10 25.01 0.40
N SER A 81 1.07 25.43 1.22
CA SER A 81 2.44 24.86 1.21
C SER A 81 2.46 23.41 1.72
N GLN A 82 1.68 23.11 2.76
CA GLN A 82 1.54 21.77 3.33
C GLN A 82 0.77 20.85 2.38
N ASP A 83 -0.31 21.34 1.76
CA ASP A 83 -1.10 20.63 0.74
C ASP A 83 -0.23 20.17 -0.44
N THR A 84 0.64 21.07 -0.94
CA THR A 84 1.55 20.73 -2.04
C THR A 84 2.50 19.58 -1.66
N LYS A 85 3.09 19.63 -0.46
CA LYS A 85 3.96 18.55 0.06
C LYS A 85 3.17 17.25 0.26
N PHE A 86 1.96 17.36 0.78
CA PHE A 86 1.06 16.24 1.01
C PHE A 86 0.72 15.51 -0.30
N LYS A 87 0.28 16.25 -1.32
CA LYS A 87 -0.08 15.69 -2.64
C LYS A 87 1.11 15.07 -3.35
N ALA A 88 2.28 15.71 -3.30
CA ALA A 88 3.51 15.14 -3.85
C ALA A 88 3.88 13.80 -3.18
N ALA A 89 3.67 13.69 -1.87
CA ALA A 89 3.94 12.46 -1.14
C ALA A 89 2.89 11.37 -1.43
N LEU A 90 1.62 11.73 -1.64
CA LEU A 90 0.58 10.80 -2.09
C LEU A 90 0.87 10.24 -3.48
N GLN A 91 1.30 11.08 -4.43
CA GLN A 91 1.74 10.65 -5.76
C GLN A 91 2.92 9.66 -5.69
N SER A 92 3.82 9.89 -4.75
CA SER A 92 4.96 9.01 -4.47
C SER A 92 4.58 7.74 -3.69
N ARG A 93 3.29 7.50 -3.43
CA ARG A 93 2.76 6.39 -2.61
C ARG A 93 3.39 6.27 -1.23
N GLN A 94 3.86 7.38 -0.66
CA GLN A 94 4.42 7.37 0.68
C GLN A 94 3.34 7.05 1.71
N ARG A 95 3.76 6.44 2.83
CA ARG A 95 2.85 6.12 3.92
C ARG A 95 2.37 7.42 4.58
N ILE A 96 1.06 7.58 4.69
CA ILE A 96 0.41 8.77 5.26
C ILE A 96 1.01 9.21 6.61
N ARG A 97 1.39 8.26 7.49
CA ARG A 97 2.00 8.58 8.80
C ARG A 97 3.37 9.23 8.68
N ILE A 98 4.13 8.89 7.64
CA ILE A 98 5.44 9.50 7.37
C ILE A 98 5.23 10.92 6.84
N VAL A 99 4.29 11.06 5.89
CA VAL A 99 3.91 12.36 5.31
C VAL A 99 3.43 13.32 6.40
N LEU A 100 2.50 12.92 7.24
CA LEU A 100 1.99 13.76 8.32
C LEU A 100 3.05 14.15 9.36
N LYS A 101 4.11 13.36 9.51
CA LYS A 101 5.26 13.71 10.36
C LYS A 101 6.23 14.68 9.69
N SER A 102 6.31 14.67 8.35
CA SER A 102 7.13 15.63 7.59
C SER A 102 6.41 16.93 7.29
N LEU A 103 5.09 16.98 7.49
CA LEU A 103 4.34 18.22 7.55
C LEU A 103 4.52 18.84 8.94
N ASP A 104 5.04 20.06 8.99
CA ASP A 104 5.10 20.87 10.22
C ASP A 104 3.69 21.31 10.64
N LEU A 105 2.90 20.38 11.16
CA LEU A 105 1.53 20.61 11.62
C LEU A 105 1.53 21.27 13.01
N ASN A 106 0.66 22.26 13.22
CA ASN A 106 0.43 22.81 14.55
C ASN A 106 -0.34 21.79 15.43
N GLN A 107 -0.26 21.87 16.75
CA GLN A 107 -0.95 20.96 17.68
C GLN A 107 -2.45 20.85 17.44
N ALA A 108 -3.13 21.96 17.10
CA ALA A 108 -4.55 21.93 16.78
C ALA A 108 -4.84 21.08 15.52
N GLN A 109 -4.08 21.32 14.45
CA GLN A 109 -4.17 20.54 13.21
C GLN A 109 -3.83 19.07 13.45
N GLN A 110 -2.82 18.79 14.28
CA GLN A 110 -2.41 17.44 14.62
C GLN A 110 -3.53 16.66 15.33
N LYS A 111 -4.23 17.29 16.28
CA LYS A 111 -5.39 16.69 16.95
C LYS A 111 -6.53 16.40 15.97
N GLN A 112 -6.82 17.33 15.06
CA GLN A 112 -7.88 17.16 14.05
C GLN A 112 -7.54 16.02 13.08
N VAL A 113 -6.30 16.00 12.55
CA VAL A 113 -5.80 14.92 11.70
C VAL A 113 -5.83 13.57 12.42
N GLN A 114 -5.48 13.54 13.70
CA GLN A 114 -5.53 12.31 14.50
C GLN A 114 -6.97 11.79 14.66
N SER A 115 -7.93 12.69 14.87
CA SER A 115 -9.36 12.33 14.90
C SER A 115 -9.83 11.76 13.56
N ILE A 116 -9.48 12.39 12.43
CA ILE A 116 -9.77 11.88 11.09
C ILE A 116 -9.19 10.47 10.89
N LEU A 117 -7.95 10.24 11.32
CA LEU A 117 -7.31 8.93 11.23
C LEU A 117 -8.00 7.88 12.11
N GLN A 118 -8.45 8.25 13.30
CA GLN A 118 -9.19 7.35 14.19
C GLN A 118 -10.52 6.93 13.56
N THR A 119 -11.30 7.88 13.06
CA THR A 119 -12.55 7.62 12.36
C THR A 119 -12.34 6.70 11.16
N TYR A 120 -11.33 6.98 10.33
CA TYR A 120 -10.96 6.11 9.21
C TYR A 120 -10.61 4.69 9.66
N ASN A 121 -9.80 4.53 10.71
CA ASN A 121 -9.43 3.20 11.20
C ASN A 121 -10.66 2.41 11.71
N GLN A 122 -11.59 3.09 12.38
CA GLN A 122 -12.85 2.48 12.82
C GLN A 122 -13.69 2.06 11.62
N GLN A 123 -13.84 2.91 10.61
CA GLN A 123 -14.58 2.59 9.39
C GLN A 123 -13.98 1.39 8.65
N VAL A 124 -12.64 1.34 8.50
CA VAL A 124 -11.96 0.19 7.89
C VAL A 124 -12.17 -1.07 8.71
N LYS A 125 -12.09 -0.99 10.05
CA LYS A 125 -12.36 -2.14 10.92
C LYS A 125 -13.78 -2.67 10.69
N GLN A 126 -14.77 -1.79 10.57
CA GLN A 126 -16.16 -2.17 10.27
C GLN A 126 -16.28 -2.86 8.90
N ILE A 127 -15.70 -2.27 7.85
CA ILE A 127 -15.71 -2.86 6.49
C ILE A 127 -15.11 -4.27 6.50
N LEU A 128 -14.01 -4.47 7.23
CA LEU A 128 -13.35 -5.77 7.33
C LEU A 128 -14.15 -6.78 8.16
N SER A 129 -14.87 -6.34 9.19
CA SER A 129 -15.71 -7.23 10.02
C SER A 129 -17.04 -7.59 9.38
N SER A 130 -17.69 -6.67 8.67
CA SER A 130 -19.08 -6.84 8.18
C SER A 130 -19.24 -7.86 7.05
N GLN A 131 -18.17 -8.25 6.37
CA GLN A 131 -18.22 -9.23 5.26
C GLN A 131 -17.53 -10.56 5.54
N ALA A 132 -16.99 -10.77 6.74
CA ALA A 132 -16.48 -12.09 7.16
C ALA A 132 -17.57 -13.18 7.21
N SER A 133 -18.85 -12.81 7.01
CA SER A 133 -20.02 -13.68 7.09
C SER A 133 -20.74 -13.93 5.77
N GLN A 134 -20.19 -13.53 4.60
CA GLN A 134 -20.77 -13.98 3.34
C GLN A 134 -20.15 -15.33 2.95
N PRO A 135 -20.86 -16.46 3.09
CA PRO A 135 -20.47 -17.66 2.38
C PRO A 135 -20.45 -17.30 0.90
N THR A 136 -19.37 -17.65 0.20
CA THR A 136 -19.30 -17.60 -1.25
C THR A 136 -20.40 -18.50 -1.80
N SER A 137 -21.60 -17.96 -2.00
CA SER A 137 -22.69 -18.64 -2.70
C SER A 137 -22.37 -18.59 -4.19
N ASN A 138 -21.37 -19.36 -4.59
CA ASN A 138 -21.14 -19.82 -5.95
C ASN A 138 -21.14 -21.36 -5.91
N SER A 139 -22.22 -21.94 -5.38
CA SER A 139 -22.66 -23.28 -5.78
C SER A 139 -23.87 -23.08 -6.70
N VAL A 140 -23.60 -22.68 -7.94
CA VAL A 140 -24.59 -22.88 -9.01
C VAL A 140 -24.37 -24.31 -9.47
N GLY A 141 -25.09 -25.22 -8.84
CA GLY A 141 -25.28 -26.57 -9.36
C GLY A 141 -25.92 -26.47 -10.73
N ILE A 142 -25.19 -26.93 -11.75
CA ILE A 142 -25.80 -27.32 -13.01
C ILE A 142 -25.85 -28.85 -12.99
N THR A 143 -26.90 -29.39 -12.37
CA THR A 143 -27.41 -30.73 -12.71
C THR A 143 -28.30 -30.57 -13.94
N PRO A 144 -27.98 -31.19 -15.09
CA PRO A 144 -28.96 -31.35 -16.15
C PRO A 144 -30.05 -32.37 -15.75
N PRO A 145 -31.25 -32.29 -16.35
CA PRO A 145 -32.48 -32.83 -15.81
C PRO A 145 -32.60 -34.34 -15.99
N SER A 146 -33.38 -34.94 -15.09
CA SER A 146 -33.81 -36.34 -15.07
C SER A 146 -34.39 -36.78 -16.42
N GLU A 147 -33.89 -37.91 -16.95
CA GLU A 147 -34.55 -38.67 -18.01
C GLU A 147 -35.20 -39.93 -17.40
N PRO A 148 -36.47 -40.26 -17.73
CA PRO A 148 -37.22 -41.30 -17.07
C PRO A 148 -36.89 -42.70 -17.62
N ASN A 149 -36.68 -43.60 -16.67
CA ASN A 149 -36.79 -45.06 -16.71
C ASN A 149 -37.64 -45.65 -17.86
N LYS A 150 -37.08 -46.62 -18.61
CA LYS A 150 -37.78 -47.87 -18.95
C LYS A 150 -36.81 -48.99 -19.38
N LYS A 151 -36.79 -50.01 -18.52
CA LYS A 151 -36.70 -51.47 -18.74
C LYS A 151 -36.14 -52.02 -20.06
#